data_AF-A0AA37J0L5-F1
#
_entry.id   AF-A0AA37J0L5-F1
#
_cell.length_a   1.000
_cell.length_b   1.000
_cell.length_c   1.000
_cell.angle_alpha   90.00
_cell.angle_beta   90.00
_cell.angle_gamma   90.00
#
_symmetry.space_group_name_H-M   'P 1'
#
loop_
_entity.id
_entity.type
_entity.pdbx_description
1 polymer ?
#
loop_
_entity_poly.entity_id
_entity_poly.type
_entity_poly.pdbx_seq_one_letter_code
_entity_poly.pdbx_strand_id
1 'polypeptide(L)'
;MSYTKFRKAVTKWLKANGLPCYGTAYDSPEETKARLDAWMLGSKEILHQWIIEKRYRELISCAHGGWYQDDVIFEPLAEHFVECRLFDELRFLCERGIRFSVEDMLSAIKSEKEEHGSPDPEMIQAIDVPSYVAGPNYSGLGEIAKYRKRALDQIIRYTGYLKQIDAPKEYLEQVQNLQKSVADLTTKTKDLKPFRFHLPSAL
;
A
#
# COMPACT_ATOMS: atom_id res chain seq x y z
N MET A 1 -9.08 4.05 -16.29
CA MET A 1 -8.35 3.85 -15.01
C MET A 1 -7.50 5.07 -14.68
N SER A 2 -7.38 5.42 -13.40
CA SER A 2 -6.59 6.55 -12.86
C SER A 2 -5.11 6.46 -13.26
N TYR A 3 -4.49 5.28 -13.18
CA TYR A 3 -3.12 5.02 -13.66
C TYR A 3 -2.91 5.49 -15.10
N THR A 4 -3.82 5.15 -16.03
CA THR A 4 -3.73 5.57 -17.43
C THR A 4 -3.75 7.10 -17.55
N LYS A 5 -4.53 7.79 -16.71
CA LYS A 5 -4.58 9.26 -16.70
C LYS A 5 -3.27 9.83 -16.17
N PHE A 6 -2.75 9.30 -15.06
CA PHE A 6 -1.51 9.76 -14.43
C PHE A 6 -0.32 9.54 -15.37
N ARG A 7 -0.17 8.32 -15.91
CA ARG A 7 0.85 7.98 -16.91
C ARG A 7 0.82 8.94 -18.10
N LYS A 8 -0.37 9.24 -18.65
CA LYS A 8 -0.52 10.19 -19.76
C LYS A 8 -0.08 11.61 -19.38
N ALA A 9 -0.40 12.06 -18.16
CA ALA A 9 0.04 13.36 -17.66
C ALA A 9 1.58 13.42 -17.54
N VAL A 10 2.20 12.37 -16.99
CA VAL A 10 3.67 12.26 -16.90
C VAL A 10 4.29 12.30 -18.29
N THR A 11 3.81 11.48 -19.23
CA THR A 11 4.30 11.49 -20.62
C THR A 11 4.15 12.86 -21.28
N LYS A 12 3.02 13.56 -21.07
CA LYS A 12 2.81 14.91 -21.63
C LYS A 12 3.82 15.89 -21.06
N TRP A 13 4.07 15.85 -19.76
CA TRP A 13 5.04 16.71 -19.09
C TRP A 13 6.47 16.45 -19.57
N LEU A 14 6.88 15.18 -19.69
CA LEU A 14 8.21 14.82 -20.20
C LEU A 14 8.44 15.37 -21.62
N LYS A 15 7.45 15.20 -22.51
CA LYS A 15 7.52 15.75 -23.88
C LYS A 15 7.65 17.26 -23.89
N ALA A 16 6.89 17.97 -23.05
CA ALA A 16 6.94 19.42 -22.97
C ALA A 16 8.30 19.94 -22.49
N ASN A 17 9.05 19.13 -21.74
CA ASN A 17 10.37 19.46 -21.21
C ASN A 17 11.53 18.84 -22.00
N GLY A 18 11.26 18.25 -23.18
CA GLY A 18 12.30 17.64 -24.02
C GLY A 18 12.97 16.40 -23.39
N LEU A 19 12.32 15.75 -22.42
CA LEU A 19 12.86 14.60 -21.70
C LEU A 19 12.48 13.27 -22.37
N PRO A 20 13.32 12.22 -22.25
CA PRO A 20 13.03 10.90 -22.81
C PRO A 20 11.78 10.30 -22.16
N CYS A 21 10.84 9.83 -22.97
CA CYS A 21 9.56 9.29 -22.50
C CYS A 21 9.17 7.93 -23.11
N TYR A 22 9.87 7.49 -24.15
CA TYR A 22 9.70 6.17 -24.77
C TYR A 22 11.06 5.51 -24.90
N GLY A 23 11.08 4.20 -24.72
CA GLY A 23 12.26 3.38 -24.94
C GLY A 23 12.02 2.32 -25.98
N THR A 24 13.10 1.75 -26.47
CA THR A 24 13.10 0.61 -27.39
C THR A 24 13.79 -0.59 -26.75
N ALA A 25 13.64 -1.76 -27.34
CA ALA A 25 14.37 -2.96 -26.91
C ALA A 25 15.89 -2.86 -27.16
N TYR A 26 16.34 -1.83 -27.89
CA TYR A 26 17.73 -1.63 -28.27
C TYR A 26 18.41 -0.49 -27.50
N ASP A 27 17.70 0.15 -26.55
CA ASP A 27 18.28 1.18 -25.69
C ASP A 27 19.49 0.60 -24.95
N SER A 28 20.59 1.35 -24.92
CA SER A 28 21.72 1.05 -24.04
C SER A 28 21.30 1.10 -22.56
N PRO A 29 22.09 0.51 -21.65
CA PRO A 29 21.87 0.65 -20.20
C PRO A 29 21.80 2.12 -19.75
N GLU A 30 22.63 2.99 -20.35
CA GLU A 30 22.69 4.43 -20.05
C GLU A 30 21.41 5.14 -20.49
N GLU A 31 20.92 4.87 -21.70
CA GLU A 31 19.65 5.42 -22.21
C GLU A 31 18.45 4.92 -21.41
N THR A 32 18.45 3.63 -21.06
CA THR A 32 17.42 3.04 -20.20
C THR A 32 17.40 3.73 -18.84
N LYS A 33 18.58 3.94 -18.23
CA LYS A 33 18.71 4.64 -16.96
C LYS A 33 18.22 6.10 -17.06
N ALA A 34 18.69 6.86 -18.06
CA ALA A 34 18.28 8.24 -18.27
C ALA A 34 16.75 8.37 -18.43
N ARG A 35 16.12 7.42 -19.13
CA ARG A 35 14.67 7.36 -19.28
C ARG A 35 13.94 7.03 -17.98
N LEU A 36 14.46 6.11 -17.17
CA LEU A 36 13.88 5.80 -15.86
C LEU A 36 14.02 6.98 -14.89
N ASP A 37 15.17 7.66 -14.89
CA ASP A 37 15.41 8.85 -14.08
C ASP A 37 14.46 9.99 -14.50
N ALA A 38 14.31 10.23 -15.80
CA ALA A 38 13.33 11.19 -16.32
C ALA A 38 11.90 10.81 -15.93
N TRP A 39 11.53 9.53 -16.02
CA TRP A 39 10.21 9.05 -15.62
C TRP A 39 9.93 9.30 -14.13
N MET A 40 10.91 9.05 -13.27
CA MET A 40 10.81 9.32 -11.83
C MET A 40 10.64 10.82 -11.55
N LEU A 41 11.41 11.67 -12.23
CA LEU A 41 11.29 13.12 -12.11
C LEU A 41 9.89 13.59 -12.54
N GLY A 42 9.42 13.18 -13.71
CA GLY A 42 8.09 13.57 -14.21
C GLY A 42 6.96 13.03 -13.34
N SER A 43 7.13 11.84 -12.74
CA SER A 43 6.13 11.28 -11.81
C SER A 43 6.00 12.12 -10.55
N LYS A 44 7.12 12.58 -9.96
CA LYS A 44 7.10 13.46 -8.79
C LYS A 44 6.46 14.82 -9.10
N GLU A 45 6.76 15.38 -10.26
CA GLU A 45 6.18 16.67 -10.67
C GLU A 45 4.67 16.58 -10.88
N ILE A 46 4.18 15.57 -11.60
CA ILE A 46 2.74 15.37 -11.80
C ILE A 46 2.03 15.04 -10.49
N LEU A 47 2.67 14.26 -9.61
CA LEU A 47 2.13 14.01 -8.26
C LEU A 47 1.92 15.33 -7.51
N HIS A 48 2.94 16.18 -7.45
CA HIS A 48 2.87 17.47 -6.76
C HIS A 48 1.76 18.35 -7.34
N GLN A 49 1.68 18.46 -8.67
CA GLN A 49 0.60 19.19 -9.34
C GLN A 49 -0.79 18.65 -8.97
N TRP A 50 -0.97 17.33 -8.99
CA TRP A 50 -2.26 16.72 -8.68
C TRP A 50 -2.63 16.83 -7.19
N ILE A 51 -1.65 16.91 -6.30
CA ILE A 51 -1.86 17.23 -4.88
C ILE A 51 -2.41 18.66 -4.74
N ILE A 52 -1.81 19.64 -5.43
CA ILE A 52 -2.28 21.04 -5.46
C ILE A 52 -3.71 21.12 -6.02
N GLU A 53 -3.99 20.39 -7.10
CA GLU A 53 -5.31 20.28 -7.72
C GLU A 53 -6.32 19.46 -6.89
N LYS A 54 -5.92 18.94 -5.72
CA LYS A 54 -6.74 18.10 -4.83
C LYS A 54 -7.34 16.87 -5.52
N ARG A 55 -6.61 16.27 -6.46
CA ARG A 55 -7.03 15.06 -7.21
C ARG A 55 -6.79 13.78 -6.42
N TYR A 56 -7.15 13.81 -5.13
CA TYR A 56 -6.83 12.78 -4.15
C TYR A 56 -7.40 11.42 -4.53
N ARG A 57 -8.62 11.36 -5.09
CA ARG A 57 -9.22 10.09 -5.53
C ARG A 57 -8.40 9.40 -6.60
N GLU A 58 -7.94 10.13 -7.61
CA GLU A 58 -7.12 9.55 -8.66
C GLU A 58 -5.74 9.14 -8.13
N LEU A 59 -5.14 9.96 -7.26
CA LEU A 59 -3.84 9.64 -6.65
C LEU A 59 -3.92 8.41 -5.75
N ILE A 60 -4.91 8.34 -4.85
CA ILE A 60 -5.17 7.17 -4.00
C ILE A 60 -5.43 5.94 -4.87
N SER A 61 -6.18 6.09 -5.96
CA SER A 61 -6.41 4.99 -6.89
C SER A 61 -5.13 4.54 -7.62
N CYS A 62 -4.17 5.45 -7.87
CA CYS A 62 -2.86 5.08 -8.41
C CYS A 62 -2.04 4.32 -7.37
N ALA A 63 -2.02 4.79 -6.12
CA ALA A 63 -1.33 4.12 -5.01
C ALA A 63 -1.86 2.70 -4.79
N HIS A 64 -3.18 2.51 -4.80
CA HIS A 64 -3.81 1.19 -4.67
C HIS A 64 -3.59 0.27 -5.87
N GLY A 65 -3.18 0.81 -7.01
CA GLY A 65 -2.99 0.03 -8.23
C GLY A 65 -1.73 -0.85 -8.23
N GLY A 66 -0.78 -0.60 -7.33
CA GLY A 66 0.48 -1.36 -7.24
C GLY A 66 1.44 -1.16 -8.41
N TRP A 67 1.22 -0.14 -9.25
CA TRP A 67 2.07 0.17 -10.41
C TRP A 67 3.29 1.01 -10.07
N TYR A 68 3.30 1.60 -8.87
CA TYR A 68 4.35 2.49 -8.39
C TYR A 68 4.87 1.95 -7.06
N GLN A 69 6.17 2.15 -6.83
CA GLN A 69 6.74 1.93 -5.51
C GLN A 69 6.12 2.92 -4.50
N ASP A 70 6.09 2.53 -3.23
CA ASP A 70 5.45 3.32 -2.18
C ASP A 70 6.04 4.75 -2.11
N ASP A 71 7.35 4.90 -2.26
CA ASP A 71 8.08 6.17 -2.22
C ASP A 71 7.75 7.12 -3.39
N VAL A 72 7.10 6.63 -4.45
CA VAL A 72 6.73 7.45 -5.60
C VAL A 72 5.39 8.13 -5.42
N ILE A 73 4.37 7.45 -4.88
CA ILE A 73 3.02 7.99 -4.76
C ILE A 73 2.46 7.83 -3.35
N PHE A 74 2.53 6.63 -2.76
CA PHE A 74 1.86 6.34 -1.50
C PHE A 74 2.41 7.20 -0.36
N GLU A 75 3.73 7.17 -0.16
CA GLU A 75 4.39 7.84 0.97
C GLU A 75 4.24 9.37 0.88
N PRO A 76 4.57 10.04 -0.25
CA PRO A 76 4.42 11.50 -0.32
C PRO A 76 2.96 11.95 -0.20
N LEU A 77 2.00 11.11 -0.63
CA LEU A 77 0.59 11.41 -0.47
C LEU A 77 0.12 11.25 0.98
N ALA A 78 0.60 10.23 1.69
CA ALA A 78 0.34 10.04 3.10
C ALA A 78 0.94 11.18 3.94
N GLU A 79 2.17 11.58 3.66
CA GLU A 79 2.84 12.74 4.27
C GLU A 79 2.02 14.02 4.06
N HIS A 80 1.59 14.30 2.83
CA HIS A 80 0.71 15.44 2.53
C HIS A 80 -0.60 15.39 3.34
N PHE A 81 -1.24 14.22 3.45
CA PHE A 81 -2.45 14.08 4.27
C PHE A 81 -2.17 14.28 5.76
N VAL A 82 -1.00 13.88 6.24
CA VAL A 82 -0.58 14.14 7.62
C VAL A 82 -0.37 15.63 7.86
N GLU A 83 0.42 16.29 7.02
CA GLU A 83 0.72 17.72 7.12
C GLU A 83 -0.55 18.58 7.05
N CYS A 84 -1.48 18.21 6.18
CA CYS A 84 -2.75 18.91 6.01
C CYS A 84 -3.86 18.43 6.98
N ARG A 85 -3.57 17.48 7.88
CA ARG A 85 -4.53 16.88 8.82
C ARG A 85 -5.80 16.32 8.13
N LEU A 86 -5.62 15.72 6.97
CA LEU A 86 -6.69 15.11 6.14
C LEU A 86 -6.96 13.67 6.59
N PHE A 87 -7.68 13.52 7.70
CA PHE A 87 -7.95 12.24 8.35
C PHE A 87 -8.68 11.24 7.43
N ASP A 88 -9.76 11.67 6.78
CA ASP A 88 -10.60 10.79 5.96
C ASP A 88 -9.87 10.30 4.69
N GLU A 89 -9.08 11.16 4.06
CA GLU A 89 -8.23 10.81 2.93
C GLU A 89 -7.15 9.80 3.34
N LEU A 90 -6.52 10.01 4.50
CA LEU A 90 -5.54 9.09 5.05
C LEU A 90 -6.17 7.71 5.35
N ARG A 91 -7.37 7.69 5.94
CA ARG A 91 -8.14 6.45 6.12
C ARG A 91 -8.37 5.75 4.79
N PHE A 92 -8.84 6.49 3.79
CA PHE A 92 -9.13 5.92 2.47
C PHE A 92 -7.87 5.37 1.78
N LEU A 93 -6.73 6.05 1.94
CA LEU A 93 -5.44 5.61 1.41
C LEU A 93 -4.96 4.32 2.09
N CYS A 94 -4.97 4.25 3.42
CA CYS A 94 -4.34 3.18 4.19
C CYS A 94 -5.24 1.94 4.41
N GLU A 95 -6.52 2.13 4.72
CA GLU A 95 -7.40 1.05 5.18
C GLU A 95 -7.58 -0.06 4.13
N ARG A 96 -7.59 0.28 2.84
CA ARG A 96 -7.74 -0.72 1.76
C ARG A 96 -6.58 -1.72 1.76
N GLY A 97 -5.35 -1.23 1.86
CA GLY A 97 -4.14 -2.07 1.84
C GLY A 97 -4.11 -3.01 3.04
N ILE A 98 -4.37 -2.45 4.23
CA ILE A 98 -4.47 -3.22 5.49
C ILE A 98 -5.53 -4.31 5.35
N ARG A 99 -6.74 -3.95 4.91
CA ARG A 99 -7.85 -4.89 4.77
C ARG A 99 -7.51 -6.04 3.83
N PHE A 100 -6.93 -5.75 2.66
CA PHE A 100 -6.53 -6.78 1.71
C PHE A 100 -5.45 -7.70 2.29
N SER A 101 -4.41 -7.17 2.93
CA SER A 101 -3.38 -8.01 3.55
C SER A 101 -3.93 -8.92 4.66
N VAL A 102 -4.89 -8.42 5.47
CA VAL A 102 -5.54 -9.26 6.48
C VAL A 102 -6.50 -10.27 5.85
N GLU A 103 -7.25 -9.89 4.81
CA GLU A 103 -8.12 -10.82 4.06
C GLU A 103 -7.30 -11.95 3.40
N ASP A 104 -6.15 -11.64 2.80
CA ASP A 104 -5.22 -12.63 2.25
C ASP A 104 -4.67 -13.56 3.34
N MET A 105 -4.28 -13.02 4.50
CA MET A 105 -3.86 -13.80 5.66
C MET A 105 -4.97 -14.77 6.11
N LEU A 106 -6.21 -14.29 6.24
CA LEU A 106 -7.35 -15.12 6.65
C LEU A 106 -7.67 -16.20 5.60
N SER A 107 -7.51 -15.88 4.31
CA SER A 107 -7.67 -16.85 3.22
C SER A 107 -6.60 -17.94 3.30
N ALA A 108 -5.34 -17.58 3.53
CA ALA A 108 -4.25 -18.52 3.68
C ALA A 108 -4.44 -19.44 4.90
N ILE A 109 -4.87 -18.89 6.05
CA ILE A 109 -5.21 -19.67 7.26
C ILE A 109 -6.33 -20.67 6.95
N LYS A 110 -7.34 -20.24 6.20
CA LYS A 110 -8.46 -21.10 5.82
C LYS A 110 -7.98 -22.27 4.95
N SER A 111 -7.20 -22.00 3.91
CA SER A 111 -6.65 -23.04 3.02
C SER A 111 -5.76 -24.01 3.78
N GLU A 112 -4.85 -23.51 4.60
CA GLU A 112 -3.97 -24.36 5.44
C GLU A 112 -4.79 -25.25 6.38
N LYS A 113 -5.86 -24.71 6.97
CA LYS A 113 -6.75 -25.47 7.84
C LYS A 113 -7.48 -26.59 7.11
N GLU A 114 -7.88 -26.36 5.87
CA GLU A 114 -8.59 -27.34 5.03
C GLU A 114 -7.65 -28.47 4.57
N GLU A 115 -6.38 -28.18 4.32
CA GLU A 115 -5.40 -29.14 3.79
C GLU A 115 -4.62 -29.89 4.89
N HIS A 116 -4.27 -29.19 5.97
CA HIS A 116 -3.30 -29.67 6.97
C HIS A 116 -3.80 -29.59 8.42
N GLY A 117 -5.03 -29.11 8.64
CA GLY A 117 -5.59 -28.89 9.98
C GLY A 117 -5.18 -27.54 10.58
N SER A 118 -5.61 -27.26 11.81
CA SER A 118 -5.45 -25.91 12.36
C SER A 118 -3.96 -25.55 12.51
N PRO A 119 -3.48 -24.47 11.87
CA PRO A 119 -2.06 -24.13 11.89
C PRO A 119 -1.65 -23.65 13.29
N ASP A 120 -0.43 -24.01 13.69
CA ASP A 120 0.16 -23.57 14.95
C ASP A 120 0.62 -22.10 14.85
N PRO A 121 0.02 -21.18 15.63
CA PRO A 121 0.41 -19.78 15.65
C PRO A 121 1.88 -19.56 15.99
N GLU A 122 2.47 -20.37 16.88
CA GLU A 122 3.88 -20.22 17.28
C GLU A 122 4.82 -20.51 16.13
N MET A 123 4.52 -21.56 15.35
CA MET A 123 5.29 -21.90 14.15
C MET A 123 5.22 -20.78 13.10
N ILE A 124 4.03 -20.23 12.85
CA ILE A 124 3.86 -19.11 11.90
C ILE A 124 4.68 -17.90 12.35
N GLN A 125 4.64 -17.57 13.64
CA GLN A 125 5.36 -16.42 14.20
C GLN A 125 6.88 -16.58 14.16
N ALA A 126 7.37 -17.82 14.22
CA ALA A 126 8.80 -18.15 14.16
C ALA A 126 9.38 -18.12 12.73
N ILE A 127 8.55 -18.04 11.69
CA ILE A 127 9.01 -18.03 10.30
C ILE A 127 9.79 -16.75 9.99
N ASP A 128 11.01 -16.93 9.48
CA ASP A 128 11.78 -15.84 8.89
C ASP A 128 11.23 -15.47 7.51
N VAL A 129 10.33 -14.48 7.49
CA VAL A 129 9.62 -14.06 6.27
C VAL A 129 10.57 -13.62 5.13
N PRO A 130 11.64 -12.83 5.37
CA PRO A 130 12.62 -12.52 4.32
C PRO A 130 13.21 -13.76 3.63
N SER A 131 13.68 -14.75 4.41
CA SER A 131 14.20 -15.98 3.82
C SER A 131 13.13 -16.79 3.09
N TYR A 132 11.92 -16.86 3.63
CA TYR A 132 10.80 -17.52 2.94
C TYR A 132 10.48 -16.87 1.59
N VAL A 133 10.36 -15.54 1.54
CA VAL A 133 10.01 -14.80 0.32
C VAL A 133 11.13 -14.87 -0.73
N ALA A 134 12.39 -14.95 -0.30
CA ALA A 134 13.53 -15.14 -1.20
C ALA A 134 13.69 -16.59 -1.68
N GLY A 135 13.10 -17.55 -0.97
CA GLY A 135 13.17 -18.97 -1.27
C GLY A 135 12.24 -19.39 -2.42
N PRO A 136 12.56 -20.49 -3.12
CA PRO A 136 11.69 -21.01 -4.18
C PRO A 136 10.55 -21.88 -3.64
N ASN A 137 10.60 -22.28 -2.37
CA ASN A 137 9.71 -23.28 -1.80
C ASN A 137 8.47 -22.65 -1.20
N TYR A 138 7.31 -23.09 -1.68
CA TYR A 138 6.01 -22.73 -1.12
C TYR A 138 5.76 -23.43 0.22
N SER A 139 5.15 -22.70 1.16
CA SER A 139 4.64 -23.23 2.42
C SER A 139 3.40 -22.44 2.81
N GLY A 140 2.30 -23.11 3.15
CA GLY A 140 1.08 -22.41 3.59
C GLY A 140 1.29 -21.64 4.89
N LEU A 141 2.04 -22.19 5.87
CA LEU A 141 2.49 -21.42 7.04
C LEU A 141 3.34 -20.21 6.64
N GLY A 142 4.21 -20.36 5.64
CA GLY A 142 5.00 -19.27 5.07
C GLY A 142 4.14 -18.17 4.44
N GLU A 143 3.10 -18.53 3.69
CA GLU A 143 2.14 -17.57 3.13
C GLU A 143 1.40 -16.81 4.24
N ILE A 144 0.94 -17.51 5.28
CA ILE A 144 0.29 -16.87 6.42
C ILE A 144 1.25 -15.87 7.08
N ALA A 145 2.50 -16.27 7.33
CA ALA A 145 3.52 -15.40 7.92
C ALA A 145 3.82 -14.17 7.04
N LYS A 146 3.90 -14.35 5.71
CA LYS A 146 4.10 -13.27 4.74
C LYS A 146 2.98 -12.24 4.78
N TYR A 147 1.71 -12.68 4.72
CA TYR A 147 0.56 -11.75 4.75
C TYR A 147 0.40 -11.10 6.13
N ARG A 148 0.64 -11.84 7.22
CA ARG A 148 0.68 -11.29 8.58
C ARG A 148 1.70 -10.17 8.70
N LYS A 149 2.94 -10.40 8.24
CA LYS A 149 4.00 -9.37 8.28
C LYS A 149 3.60 -8.14 7.48
N ARG A 150 3.12 -8.33 6.24
CA ARG A 150 2.65 -7.22 5.39
C ARG A 150 1.55 -6.40 6.07
N ALA A 151 0.56 -7.07 6.67
CA ALA A 151 -0.52 -6.40 7.39
C ALA A 151 0.02 -5.61 8.60
N LEU A 152 0.92 -6.19 9.40
CA LEU A 152 1.52 -5.51 10.55
C LEU A 152 2.34 -4.29 10.13
N ASP A 153 3.17 -4.40 9.09
CA ASP A 153 3.98 -3.29 8.58
C ASP A 153 3.08 -2.12 8.12
N GLN A 154 1.98 -2.42 7.44
CA GLN A 154 0.98 -1.42 7.03
C GLN A 154 0.26 -0.80 8.25
N ILE A 155 -0.14 -1.60 9.24
CA ILE A 155 -0.82 -1.10 10.44
C ILE A 155 0.11 -0.24 11.30
N ILE A 156 1.38 -0.63 11.45
CA ILE A 156 2.40 0.13 12.21
C ILE A 156 2.62 1.49 11.55
N ARG A 157 2.85 1.50 10.23
CA ARG A 157 3.01 2.73 9.45
C ARG A 157 1.78 3.63 9.56
N TYR A 158 0.59 3.06 9.38
CA TYR A 158 -0.66 3.80 9.52
C TYR A 158 -0.86 4.39 10.93
N THR A 159 -0.56 3.62 11.98
CA THR A 159 -0.57 4.09 13.37
C THR A 159 0.38 5.27 13.57
N GLY A 160 1.54 5.25 12.91
CA GLY A 160 2.49 6.36 12.89
C GLY A 160 1.90 7.64 12.31
N TYR A 161 1.19 7.55 11.19
CA TYR A 161 0.50 8.72 10.61
C TYR A 161 -0.64 9.22 11.49
N LEU A 162 -1.47 8.32 12.04
CA LEU A 162 -2.60 8.68 12.89
C LEU A 162 -2.19 9.46 14.14
N LYS A 163 -1.04 9.12 14.73
CA LYS A 163 -0.47 9.85 15.87
C LYS A 163 -0.02 11.27 15.51
N GLN A 164 0.38 11.52 14.26
CA GLN A 164 0.85 12.84 13.84
C GLN A 164 -0.30 13.81 13.54
N ILE A 165 -1.48 13.31 13.20
CA ILE A 165 -2.67 14.14 12.89
C ILE A 165 -3.63 14.33 14.07
N ASP A 166 -3.26 13.84 15.26
CA ASP A 166 -4.14 13.81 16.44
C ASP A 166 -5.48 13.10 16.16
N ALA A 167 -5.44 11.94 15.48
CA ALA A 167 -6.64 11.18 15.17
C ALA A 167 -7.46 10.83 16.42
N PRO A 168 -8.79 10.65 16.32
CA PRO A 168 -9.64 10.30 17.46
C PRO A 168 -9.08 9.12 18.24
N LYS A 169 -9.01 9.24 19.57
CA LYS A 169 -8.37 8.24 20.44
C LYS A 169 -9.03 6.87 20.31
N GLU A 170 -10.36 6.85 20.19
CA GLU A 170 -11.15 5.64 20.02
C GLU A 170 -10.79 4.92 18.71
N TYR A 171 -10.52 5.69 17.64
CA TYR A 171 -10.11 5.13 16.35
C TYR A 171 -8.66 4.63 16.39
N LEU A 172 -7.75 5.34 17.05
CA LEU A 172 -6.38 4.88 17.25
C LEU A 172 -6.33 3.57 18.06
N GLU A 173 -7.14 3.47 19.12
CA GLU A 173 -7.28 2.24 19.91
C GLU A 173 -7.84 1.09 19.07
N GLN A 174 -8.81 1.36 18.20
CA GLN A 174 -9.33 0.37 17.26
C GLN A 174 -8.25 -0.17 16.30
N VAL A 175 -7.37 0.69 15.78
CA VAL A 175 -6.24 0.28 14.92
C VAL A 175 -5.23 -0.56 15.71
N GLN A 176 -4.93 -0.18 16.96
CA GLN A 176 -4.03 -0.93 17.84
C GLN A 176 -4.60 -2.31 18.22
N ASN A 177 -5.92 -2.40 18.45
CA ASN A 177 -6.60 -3.66 18.69
C ASN A 177 -6.54 -4.58 17.46
N LEU A 178 -6.70 -4.02 16.25
CA LEU A 178 -6.48 -4.78 15.02
C LEU A 178 -5.04 -5.27 14.94
N GLN A 179 -4.04 -4.40 15.17
CA GLN A 179 -2.61 -4.77 15.17
C GLN A 179 -2.35 -5.97 16.08
N LYS A 180 -2.83 -5.91 17.32
CA LYS A 180 -2.68 -6.99 18.31
C LYS A 180 -3.34 -8.28 17.82
N SER A 181 -4.59 -8.21 17.35
CA SER A 181 -5.29 -9.40 16.87
C SER A 181 -4.60 -10.06 15.66
N VAL A 182 -4.01 -9.26 14.76
CA VAL A 182 -3.26 -9.76 13.59
C VAL A 182 -1.94 -10.39 14.04
N ALA A 183 -1.26 -9.75 15.00
CA ALA A 183 -0.04 -10.30 15.59
C ALA A 183 -0.31 -11.66 16.24
N ASP A 184 -1.42 -11.78 16.97
CA ASP A 184 -1.81 -12.98 17.71
C ASP A 184 -2.55 -14.02 16.83
N LEU A 185 -2.76 -13.74 15.53
CA LEU A 185 -3.52 -14.59 14.60
C LEU A 185 -4.96 -14.90 15.07
N THR A 186 -5.56 -13.96 15.82
CA THR A 186 -6.93 -14.09 16.37
C THR A 186 -7.97 -13.27 15.61
N THR A 187 -7.56 -12.45 14.65
CA THR A 187 -8.45 -11.62 13.82
C THR A 187 -9.49 -12.45 13.07
N LYS A 188 -10.68 -11.89 12.91
CA LYS A 188 -11.78 -12.47 12.11
C LYS A 188 -12.23 -11.46 11.05
N THR A 189 -12.88 -11.96 9.99
CA THR A 189 -13.40 -11.11 8.91
C THR A 189 -14.32 -9.98 9.41
N LYS A 190 -15.08 -10.22 10.50
CA LYS A 190 -15.97 -9.21 11.09
C LYS A 190 -15.21 -8.02 11.69
N ASP A 191 -13.96 -8.23 12.13
CA ASP A 191 -13.14 -7.21 12.79
C ASP A 191 -12.61 -6.19 11.77
N LEU A 192 -12.69 -6.51 10.46
CA LEU A 192 -12.34 -5.62 9.35
C LEU A 192 -13.47 -4.69 8.91
N LYS A 193 -14.70 -4.87 9.42
CA LYS A 193 -15.84 -4.00 9.06
C LYS A 193 -15.57 -2.49 9.27
N PRO A 194 -14.90 -2.06 10.35
CA PRO A 194 -14.59 -0.65 10.57
C PRO A 194 -13.56 -0.08 9.58
N PHE A 195 -12.76 -0.93 8.93
CA PHE A 195 -11.67 -0.56 8.02
C PHE A 195 -12.13 -0.61 6.55
N ARG A 196 -13.33 -0.09 6.31
CA ARG A 196 -13.98 0.00 4.99
C ARG A 196 -14.42 1.42 4.71
N PHE A 197 -13.58 2.38 5.05
CA PHE A 197 -13.86 3.77 4.77
C PHE A 197 -13.96 4.02 3.27
N HIS A 198 -14.90 4.88 2.89
CA HIS A 198 -15.10 5.33 1.52
C HIS A 198 -15.21 6.85 1.54
N LEU A 199 -14.44 7.52 0.67
CA LEU A 199 -14.60 8.97 0.51
C LEU A 199 -16.00 9.27 -0.04
N PRO A 200 -16.82 10.10 0.63
CA PRO A 200 -18.16 10.44 0.16
C PRO A 200 -18.09 11.08 -1.22
N SER A 201 -18.91 10.63 -2.18
CA SER A 201 -19.03 11.26 -3.51
C SER A 201 -19.25 12.76 -3.33
N ALA A 202 -18.39 13.59 -3.94
CA ALA A 202 -18.64 15.01 -4.01
C ALA A 202 -20.03 15.22 -4.63
N LEU A 203 -20.88 16.01 -3.96
CA LEU A 203 -22.14 16.50 -4.50
C LEU A 203 -21.87 17.44 -5.68
#